data_AF-A0A8J7SP74-F1
#
_entry.id   AF-A0A8J7SP74-F1
#
_cell.length_a   1.000
_cell.length_b   1.000
_cell.length_c   1.000
_cell.angle_alpha   90.00
_cell.angle_beta   90.00
_cell.angle_gamma   90.00
#
_symmetry.space_group_name_H-M   'P 1'
#
loop_
_entity.id
_entity.type
_entity.pdbx_description
1 polymer ?
#
loop_
_entity_poly.entity_id
_entity_poly.type
_entity_poly.pdbx_seq_one_letter_code
_entity_poly.pdbx_strand_id
1 'polypeptide(L)'
;MNKEIKHLYLELSISDKEQLLKDFEQSPKMFLYIKVLEESNLVTTQKAVKIIYEVELDLIEDNVLINRFYKLRNVLRLYLLKQLKNRLKSFTDEETELKFLRLLLLKNEYAYVLERAKKLEKICWRDNLFELLPELMSMIVSALHLHKSRDIEKITAYVEKLDTANELLYTLHKFENYINLFRLKITTAYNHAELTELYNNVITKLRRKAKSLKDYPRFNLIYHYISFSIGGQLQNIVYKTSNILTRHLNQLDKLLVQNPTMPIIRYIPNHRFYDMNSLLINKAVYWLNKQNTIKSYQQIIDFEQLNEKNAQNHAITSGTNFHNILLCCWAAKEFEAVLKYSQQLKEFQLSNSSIMLETPYFAYDLLAYAGLYPRQKCPDPNKLIQMTRKFLANADQDSTWVYDAIGTFAMLYGFHKESRLFLEHAPLLEEYNHNPHNIPTVDLLNVIESKDYQQLINFLLRIKNAKKQVQSQEILFHLNELEMLIKHFL
;
A
#
# COMPACT_ATOMS: atom_id res chain seq x y z
N MET A 1 23.50 7.41 -10.01
CA MET A 1 24.13 6.10 -10.27
C MET A 1 24.75 5.45 -9.02
N ASN A 2 25.70 6.03 -8.27
CA ASN A 2 26.14 5.39 -6.99
C ASN A 2 25.01 5.28 -5.96
N LYS A 3 24.16 6.32 -5.86
CA LYS A 3 22.92 6.28 -5.07
C LYS A 3 21.96 5.17 -5.53
N GLU A 4 21.78 5.02 -6.84
CA GLU A 4 20.96 3.97 -7.45
C GLU A 4 21.50 2.58 -7.10
N ILE A 5 22.80 2.34 -7.22
CA ILE A 5 23.42 1.05 -6.84
C ILE A 5 23.27 0.78 -5.34
N LYS A 6 23.42 1.80 -4.50
CA LYS A 6 23.15 1.69 -3.06
C LYS A 6 21.69 1.32 -2.80
N HIS A 7 20.74 1.95 -3.49
CA HIS A 7 19.33 1.56 -3.40
C HIS A 7 19.13 0.10 -3.81
N LEU A 8 19.60 -0.30 -5.00
CA LEU A 8 19.49 -1.69 -5.47
C LEU A 8 20.15 -2.70 -4.51
N TYR A 9 21.24 -2.33 -3.86
CA TYR A 9 21.91 -3.15 -2.86
C TYR A 9 21.08 -3.27 -1.57
N LEU A 10 20.46 -2.17 -1.12
CA LEU A 10 19.64 -2.16 0.09
C LEU A 10 18.41 -3.08 -0.05
N GLU A 11 17.84 -3.17 -1.26
CA GLU A 11 16.70 -4.04 -1.62
C GLU A 11 17.01 -5.55 -1.53
N LEU A 12 18.28 -5.94 -1.42
CA LEU A 12 18.65 -7.34 -1.23
C LEU A 12 18.32 -7.80 0.20
N SER A 13 17.81 -9.03 0.35
CA SER A 13 17.71 -9.67 1.67
C SER A 13 19.10 -9.94 2.25
N ILE A 14 19.14 -10.25 3.55
CA ILE A 14 20.39 -10.61 4.24
C ILE A 14 21.08 -11.79 3.54
N SER A 15 20.33 -12.83 3.18
CA SER A 15 20.84 -13.99 2.42
C SER A 15 21.48 -13.62 1.08
N ASP A 16 20.90 -12.66 0.36
CA ASP A 16 21.37 -12.26 -0.97
C ASP A 16 22.58 -11.33 -0.88
N LYS A 17 22.68 -10.55 0.21
CA LYS A 17 23.87 -9.76 0.53
C LYS A 17 25.04 -10.67 0.88
N GLU A 18 24.80 -11.71 1.67
CA GLU A 18 25.80 -12.75 1.97
C GLU A 18 26.25 -13.49 0.70
N GLN A 19 25.30 -13.82 -0.19
CA GLN A 19 25.62 -14.45 -1.46
C GLN A 19 26.41 -13.51 -2.39
N LEU A 20 26.03 -12.23 -2.47
CA LEU A 20 26.77 -11.21 -3.22
C LEU A 20 28.23 -11.11 -2.78
N LEU A 21 28.48 -11.12 -1.46
CA LEU A 21 29.84 -11.08 -0.91
C LEU A 21 30.64 -12.32 -1.29
N LYS A 22 30.02 -13.50 -1.29
CA LYS A 22 30.65 -14.75 -1.76
C LYS A 22 30.95 -14.72 -3.26
N ASP A 23 30.00 -14.26 -4.07
CA ASP A 23 30.13 -14.22 -5.54
C ASP A 23 31.26 -13.29 -6.02
N PHE A 24 31.58 -12.26 -5.22
CA PHE A 24 32.64 -11.30 -5.51
C PHE A 24 33.86 -11.41 -4.58
N GLU A 25 33.98 -12.47 -3.79
CA GLU A 25 35.10 -12.69 -2.87
C GLU A 25 36.47 -12.66 -3.59
N GLN A 26 36.51 -13.21 -4.80
CA GLN A 26 37.72 -13.23 -5.64
C GLN A 26 37.98 -11.91 -6.40
N SER A 27 37.15 -10.88 -6.20
CA SER A 27 37.30 -9.57 -6.83
C SER A 27 37.55 -8.48 -5.79
N PRO A 28 38.81 -8.23 -5.38
CA PRO A 28 39.15 -7.36 -4.25
C PRO A 28 38.57 -5.94 -4.39
N LYS A 29 38.58 -5.38 -5.61
CA LYS A 29 38.06 -4.03 -5.88
C LYS A 29 36.53 -3.98 -5.81
N MET A 30 35.84 -5.02 -6.28
CA MET A 30 34.38 -5.11 -6.18
C MET A 30 33.95 -5.31 -4.73
N PHE A 31 34.67 -6.15 -4.00
CA PHE A 31 34.42 -6.42 -2.59
C PHE A 31 34.59 -5.15 -1.75
N LEU A 32 35.65 -4.38 -1.97
CA LEU A 32 35.82 -3.05 -1.36
C LEU A 32 34.68 -2.10 -1.75
N TYR A 33 34.22 -2.14 -3.00
CA TYR A 33 33.09 -1.31 -3.41
C TYR A 33 31.79 -1.67 -2.66
N ILE A 34 31.51 -2.97 -2.47
CA ILE A 34 30.35 -3.45 -1.71
C ILE A 34 30.46 -3.03 -0.24
N LYS A 35 31.62 -3.16 0.40
CA LYS A 35 31.86 -2.67 1.77
C LYS A 35 31.65 -1.16 1.91
N VAL A 36 32.18 -0.39 0.96
CA VAL A 36 31.98 1.06 0.92
C VAL A 36 30.50 1.42 0.75
N LEU A 37 29.74 0.60 0.02
CA LEU A 37 28.28 0.75 -0.03
C LEU A 37 27.66 0.48 1.33
N GLU A 38 28.05 -0.57 2.07
CA GLU A 38 27.52 -0.88 3.41
C GLU A 38 27.76 0.24 4.42
N GLU A 39 28.97 0.77 4.47
CA GLU A 39 29.44 1.68 5.52
C GLU A 39 29.03 3.16 5.32
N SER A 40 28.60 3.55 4.11
CA SER A 40 28.38 4.97 3.79
C SER A 40 27.02 5.25 3.12
N ASN A 41 26.31 6.26 3.63
CA ASN A 41 25.04 6.75 3.07
C ASN A 41 25.19 7.53 1.76
N LEU A 42 26.39 8.03 1.45
CA LEU A 42 26.65 8.81 0.23
C LEU A 42 28.10 8.62 -0.23
N VAL A 43 28.26 7.86 -1.30
CA VAL A 43 29.58 7.62 -1.91
C VAL A 43 29.66 8.42 -3.20
N THR A 44 30.29 9.60 -3.15
CA THR A 44 30.65 10.33 -4.36
C THR A 44 31.65 9.51 -5.19
N THR A 45 31.66 9.68 -6.51
CA THR A 45 32.58 8.94 -7.40
C THR A 45 34.03 9.10 -6.95
N GLN A 46 34.45 10.31 -6.60
CA GLN A 46 35.82 10.60 -6.14
C GLN A 46 36.14 9.89 -4.82
N LYS A 47 35.20 9.85 -3.86
CA LYS A 47 35.39 9.14 -2.59
C LYS A 47 35.48 7.63 -2.82
N ALA A 48 34.65 7.08 -3.72
CA ALA A 48 34.71 5.66 -4.08
C ALA A 48 36.06 5.29 -4.71
N VAL A 49 36.53 6.10 -5.66
CA VAL A 49 37.81 5.88 -6.35
C VAL A 49 38.96 5.90 -5.36
N LYS A 50 39.01 6.89 -4.46
CA LYS A 50 40.06 7.00 -3.45
C LYS A 50 40.14 5.77 -2.53
N ILE A 51 38.99 5.23 -2.11
CA ILE A 51 38.95 4.07 -1.21
C ILE A 51 39.26 2.76 -1.96
N ILE A 52 38.69 2.57 -3.16
CA ILE A 52 38.84 1.32 -3.91
C ILE A 52 40.24 1.20 -4.54
N TYR A 53 40.82 2.32 -4.95
CA TYR A 53 42.09 2.38 -5.68
C TYR A 53 43.21 3.07 -4.88
N GLU A 54 43.12 3.12 -3.55
CA GLU A 54 44.06 3.84 -2.67
C GLU A 54 45.54 3.62 -3.04
N VAL A 55 45.94 2.36 -3.24
CA VAL A 55 47.31 1.95 -3.57
C VAL A 55 47.74 2.33 -5.00
N GLU A 56 46.78 2.60 -5.89
CA GLU A 56 47.03 2.94 -7.30
C GLU A 56 46.98 4.45 -7.57
N LEU A 57 46.58 5.27 -6.59
CA LEU A 57 46.42 6.73 -6.76
C LEU A 57 47.73 7.42 -7.15
N ASP A 58 48.86 6.97 -6.61
CA ASP A 58 50.18 7.57 -6.87
C ASP A 58 50.85 7.02 -8.15
N LEU A 59 50.29 5.97 -8.74
CA LEU A 59 50.89 5.22 -9.84
C LEU A 59 50.13 5.37 -11.16
N ILE A 60 48.85 5.78 -11.12
CA ILE A 60 47.94 5.79 -12.26
C ILE A 60 47.14 7.07 -12.28
N GLU A 61 47.03 7.70 -13.44
CA GLU A 61 46.25 8.92 -13.63
C GLU A 61 44.78 8.77 -13.18
N ASP A 62 44.29 9.79 -12.48
CA ASP A 62 42.92 9.85 -11.94
C ASP A 62 41.83 9.54 -12.97
N ASN A 63 41.97 10.04 -14.20
CA ASN A 63 41.00 9.81 -15.27
C ASN A 63 40.91 8.33 -15.67
N VAL A 64 42.02 7.60 -15.60
CA VAL A 64 42.06 6.16 -15.87
C VAL A 64 41.38 5.40 -14.73
N LEU A 65 41.62 5.77 -13.48
CA LEU A 65 41.00 5.16 -12.29
C LEU A 65 39.49 5.41 -12.25
N ILE A 66 39.04 6.61 -12.60
CA ILE A 66 37.61 6.94 -12.71
C ILE A 66 36.93 6.08 -13.79
N ASN A 67 37.57 5.91 -14.95
CA ASN A 67 37.02 5.06 -16.01
C ASN A 67 36.98 3.57 -15.62
N ARG A 68 37.99 3.07 -14.91
CA ARG A 68 37.98 1.71 -14.33
C ARG A 68 36.88 1.55 -13.30
N PHE A 69 36.68 2.55 -12.43
CA PHE A 69 35.58 2.59 -11.49
C PHE A 69 34.22 2.58 -12.19
N TYR A 70 34.03 3.30 -13.29
CA TYR A 70 32.78 3.25 -14.05
C TYR A 70 32.46 1.88 -14.63
N LYS A 71 33.48 1.13 -15.09
CA LYS A 71 33.31 -0.26 -15.51
C LYS A 71 32.91 -1.15 -14.34
N LEU A 72 33.63 -1.05 -13.21
CA LEU A 72 33.32 -1.78 -11.97
C LEU A 72 31.90 -1.51 -11.48
N ARG A 73 31.51 -0.23 -11.47
CA ARG A 73 30.19 0.25 -11.12
C ARG A 73 29.09 -0.33 -12.01
N ASN A 74 29.32 -0.38 -13.31
CA ASN A 74 28.36 -0.95 -14.26
C ASN A 74 28.21 -2.47 -14.09
N VAL A 75 29.31 -3.19 -13.81
CA VAL A 75 29.28 -4.63 -13.52
C VAL A 75 28.45 -4.91 -12.27
N LEU A 76 28.68 -4.18 -11.17
CA LEU A 76 27.88 -4.35 -9.95
C LEU A 76 26.41 -4.03 -10.19
N ARG A 77 26.12 -2.92 -10.87
CA ARG A 77 24.76 -2.53 -11.22
C ARG A 77 24.03 -3.63 -11.99
N LEU A 78 24.65 -4.16 -13.05
CA LEU A 78 24.07 -5.23 -13.86
C LEU A 78 23.87 -6.51 -13.06
N TYR A 79 24.79 -6.82 -12.15
CA TYR A 79 24.68 -7.97 -11.25
C TYR A 79 23.48 -7.82 -10.29
N LEU A 80 23.38 -6.69 -9.59
CA LEU A 80 22.28 -6.40 -8.67
C LEU A 80 20.94 -6.41 -9.39
N LEU A 81 20.87 -5.80 -10.59
CA LEU A 81 19.66 -5.84 -11.41
C LEU A 81 19.31 -7.27 -11.83
N LYS A 82 20.29 -8.14 -12.10
CA LYS A 82 20.05 -9.56 -12.45
C LYS A 82 19.51 -10.34 -11.25
N GLN A 83 20.06 -10.12 -10.06
CA GLN A 83 19.58 -10.75 -8.82
C GLN A 83 18.16 -10.31 -8.48
N LEU A 84 17.87 -9.01 -8.59
CA LEU A 84 16.52 -8.45 -8.40
C LEU A 84 15.55 -8.91 -9.50
N LYS A 85 16.02 -9.11 -10.74
CA LYS A 85 15.25 -9.69 -11.86
C LYS A 85 14.93 -11.18 -11.67
N ASN A 86 15.64 -11.91 -10.82
CA ASN A 86 15.24 -13.27 -10.46
C ASN A 86 14.15 -13.29 -9.37
N ARG A 87 14.00 -12.21 -8.60
CA ARG A 87 12.87 -12.00 -7.66
C ARG A 87 11.64 -11.39 -8.34
N LEU A 88 11.86 -10.61 -9.39
CA LEU A 88 10.82 -10.14 -10.30
C LEU A 88 10.85 -11.01 -11.55
N LYS A 89 10.11 -12.14 -11.59
CA LYS A 89 9.62 -12.65 -12.88
C LYS A 89 8.84 -11.50 -13.51
N SER A 90 9.52 -10.62 -14.24
CA SER A 90 9.00 -9.30 -14.59
C SER A 90 7.98 -9.35 -15.73
N PHE A 91 7.82 -10.53 -16.32
CA PHE A 91 6.92 -10.83 -17.41
C PHE A 91 6.08 -12.04 -17.04
N THR A 92 4.80 -11.93 -17.35
CA THR A 92 3.85 -13.04 -17.44
C THR A 92 4.28 -14.01 -18.55
N ASP A 93 3.69 -15.21 -18.57
CA ASP A 93 3.97 -16.19 -19.62
C ASP A 93 3.55 -15.63 -21.00
N GLU A 94 2.45 -14.89 -21.04
CA GLU A 94 1.91 -14.22 -22.21
C GLU A 94 2.81 -13.07 -22.70
N GLU A 95 3.35 -12.25 -21.80
CA GLU A 95 4.35 -11.23 -22.17
C GLU A 95 5.66 -11.85 -22.66
N THR A 96 6.06 -12.98 -22.07
CA THR A 96 7.24 -13.73 -22.49
C THR A 96 7.03 -14.30 -23.90
N GLU A 97 5.85 -14.86 -24.16
CA GLU A 97 5.46 -15.33 -25.49
C GLU A 97 5.42 -14.19 -26.51
N LEU A 98 4.83 -13.04 -26.17
CA LEU A 98 4.77 -11.87 -27.04
C LEU A 98 6.18 -11.41 -27.47
N LYS A 99 7.12 -11.39 -26.52
CA LYS A 99 8.53 -11.07 -26.80
C LYS A 99 9.21 -12.11 -27.67
N PHE A 100 8.90 -13.37 -27.47
CA PHE A 100 9.41 -14.45 -28.31
C PHE A 100 8.89 -14.33 -29.75
N LEU A 101 7.61 -14.02 -29.95
CA LEU A 101 7.02 -13.75 -31.27
C LEU A 101 7.72 -12.58 -31.97
N ARG A 102 8.04 -11.52 -31.23
CA ARG A 102 8.79 -10.37 -31.77
C ARG A 102 10.19 -10.77 -32.26
N LEU A 103 10.88 -11.64 -31.53
CA LEU A 103 12.17 -12.18 -31.97
C LEU A 103 12.02 -13.00 -33.26
N LEU A 104 11.00 -13.86 -33.35
CA LEU A 104 10.72 -14.64 -34.56
C LEU A 104 10.41 -13.75 -35.77
N LEU A 105 9.64 -12.67 -35.56
CA LEU A 105 9.34 -11.69 -36.61
C LEU A 105 10.62 -11.05 -37.16
N LEU A 106 11.55 -10.64 -36.28
CA LEU A 106 12.85 -10.09 -36.67
C LEU A 106 13.76 -11.10 -37.39
N LYS A 107 13.53 -12.40 -37.18
CA LYS A 107 14.23 -13.49 -37.86
C LYS A 107 13.53 -13.93 -39.15
N ASN A 108 12.47 -13.25 -39.57
CA ASN A 108 11.67 -13.57 -40.75
C ASN A 108 10.91 -14.92 -40.65
N GLU A 109 10.67 -15.44 -39.44
CA GLU A 109 9.99 -16.72 -39.20
C GLU A 109 8.45 -16.55 -39.19
N TYR A 110 7.90 -15.96 -40.25
CA TYR A 110 6.53 -15.45 -40.29
C TYR A 110 5.43 -16.53 -40.14
N ALA A 111 5.64 -17.72 -40.69
CA ALA A 111 4.68 -18.83 -40.58
C ALA A 111 4.51 -19.27 -39.11
N TYR A 112 5.63 -19.40 -38.39
CA TYR A 112 5.66 -19.74 -36.96
C TYR A 112 5.07 -18.63 -36.09
N VAL A 113 5.35 -17.37 -36.42
CA VAL A 113 4.71 -16.22 -35.75
C VAL A 113 3.18 -16.33 -35.85
N LEU A 114 2.64 -16.54 -37.04
CA LEU A 114 1.18 -16.60 -37.24
C LEU A 114 0.52 -17.77 -36.51
N GLU A 115 1.19 -18.92 -36.41
CA GLU A 115 0.65 -20.08 -35.68
C GLU A 115 0.56 -19.80 -34.18
N ARG A 116 1.66 -19.31 -33.59
CA ARG A 116 1.76 -19.07 -32.15
C ARG A 116 0.99 -17.82 -31.71
N ALA A 117 1.01 -16.75 -32.51
CA ALA A 117 0.25 -15.53 -32.25
C ALA A 117 -1.26 -15.77 -32.19
N LYS A 118 -1.81 -16.70 -32.99
CA LYS A 118 -3.23 -17.09 -32.89
C LYS A 118 -3.57 -17.80 -31.57
N LYS A 119 -2.63 -18.58 -31.01
CA LYS A 119 -2.82 -19.24 -29.71
C LYS A 119 -2.85 -18.17 -28.61
N LEU A 120 -1.88 -17.24 -28.65
CA LEU A 120 -1.82 -16.12 -27.72
C LEU A 120 -3.04 -15.19 -27.84
N GLU A 121 -3.51 -14.91 -29.07
CA GLU A 121 -4.69 -14.08 -29.32
C GLU A 121 -5.92 -14.62 -28.58
N LYS A 122 -6.16 -15.94 -28.66
CA LYS A 122 -7.29 -16.57 -27.98
C LYS A 122 -7.22 -16.40 -26.46
N ILE A 123 -6.03 -16.51 -25.89
CA ILE A 123 -5.80 -16.30 -24.46
C ILE A 123 -6.07 -14.83 -24.11
N CYS A 124 -5.49 -13.89 -24.85
CA CYS A 124 -5.66 -12.47 -24.60
C CYS A 124 -7.12 -12.01 -24.69
N TRP A 125 -7.90 -12.51 -25.65
CA TRP A 125 -9.33 -12.19 -25.73
C TRP A 125 -10.16 -12.85 -24.64
N ARG A 126 -9.88 -14.12 -24.31
CA ARG A 126 -10.59 -14.85 -23.25
C ARG A 126 -10.38 -14.17 -21.89
N ASP A 127 -9.14 -13.84 -21.57
CA ASP A 127 -8.76 -13.31 -20.26
C ASP A 127 -8.76 -11.77 -20.24
N ASN A 128 -9.19 -11.11 -21.32
CA ASN A 128 -9.27 -9.65 -21.47
C ASN A 128 -7.92 -8.93 -21.19
N LEU A 129 -6.84 -9.43 -21.79
CA LEU A 129 -5.48 -8.89 -21.68
C LEU A 129 -5.27 -7.72 -22.66
N PHE A 130 -6.02 -6.64 -22.48
CA PHE A 130 -6.03 -5.48 -23.38
C PHE A 130 -4.67 -4.82 -23.56
N GLU A 131 -3.78 -4.94 -22.57
CA GLU A 131 -2.42 -4.42 -22.60
C GLU A 131 -1.55 -5.07 -23.69
N LEU A 132 -1.81 -6.34 -24.04
CA LEU A 132 -1.01 -7.09 -25.01
C LEU A 132 -1.60 -7.08 -26.42
N LEU A 133 -2.92 -6.88 -26.54
CA LEU A 133 -3.64 -7.05 -27.79
C LEU A 133 -3.14 -6.13 -28.92
N PRO A 134 -2.87 -4.82 -28.72
CA PRO A 134 -2.40 -3.97 -29.81
C PRO A 134 -1.09 -4.43 -30.44
N GLU A 135 -0.07 -4.74 -29.64
CA GLU A 135 1.22 -5.22 -30.15
C GLU A 135 1.05 -6.58 -30.84
N LEU A 136 0.25 -7.49 -30.26
CA LEU A 136 -0.03 -8.79 -30.86
C LEU A 136 -0.72 -8.67 -32.23
N MET A 137 -1.77 -7.86 -32.33
CA MET A 137 -2.50 -7.65 -33.59
C MET A 137 -1.60 -7.00 -34.64
N SER A 138 -0.79 -6.00 -34.26
CA SER A 138 0.18 -5.36 -35.16
C SER A 138 1.21 -6.35 -35.71
N MET A 139 1.69 -7.28 -34.87
CA MET A 139 2.60 -8.35 -35.33
C MET A 139 1.91 -9.32 -36.29
N ILE A 140 0.65 -9.69 -36.03
CA ILE A 140 -0.11 -10.57 -36.93
C ILE A 140 -0.33 -9.90 -38.28
N VAL A 141 -0.74 -8.62 -38.31
CA VAL A 141 -0.91 -7.84 -39.55
C VAL A 141 0.40 -7.79 -40.34
N SER A 142 1.51 -7.48 -39.65
CA SER A 142 2.84 -7.42 -40.27
C SER A 142 3.25 -8.77 -40.87
N ALA A 143 3.10 -9.87 -40.12
CA ALA A 143 3.43 -11.20 -40.60
C ALA A 143 2.53 -11.67 -41.75
N LEU A 144 1.24 -11.28 -41.75
CA LEU A 144 0.33 -11.55 -42.88
C LEU A 144 0.76 -10.79 -44.14
N HIS A 145 1.12 -9.52 -44.04
CA HIS A 145 1.65 -8.77 -45.19
C HIS A 145 2.92 -9.38 -45.77
N LEU A 146 3.81 -9.91 -44.93
CA LEU A 146 5.11 -10.43 -45.36
C LEU A 146 5.06 -11.89 -45.86
N HIS A 147 4.15 -12.72 -45.34
CA HIS A 147 4.06 -14.14 -45.68
C HIS A 147 2.83 -14.53 -46.51
N LYS A 148 1.73 -13.77 -46.37
CA LYS A 148 0.45 -14.03 -47.03
C LYS A 148 -0.15 -12.75 -47.60
N SER A 149 0.65 -11.96 -48.31
CA SER A 149 0.29 -10.62 -48.83
C SER A 149 -0.99 -10.57 -49.67
N ARG A 150 -1.38 -11.69 -50.28
CA ARG A 150 -2.60 -11.82 -51.10
C ARG A 150 -3.88 -12.11 -50.30
N ASP A 151 -3.77 -12.43 -49.00
CA ASP A 151 -4.88 -12.73 -48.10
C ASP A 151 -5.47 -11.42 -47.53
N ILE A 152 -5.94 -10.54 -48.44
CA ILE A 152 -6.36 -9.16 -48.14
C ILE A 152 -7.51 -9.14 -47.14
N GLU A 153 -8.51 -10.01 -47.31
CA GLU A 153 -9.68 -10.09 -46.43
C GLU A 153 -9.27 -10.31 -44.97
N LYS A 154 -8.34 -11.24 -44.74
CA LYS A 154 -7.86 -11.54 -43.40
C LYS A 154 -6.98 -10.45 -42.84
N ILE A 155 -6.16 -9.80 -43.68
CA ILE A 155 -5.38 -8.63 -43.27
C ILE A 155 -6.33 -7.53 -42.78
N THR A 156 -7.36 -7.18 -43.57
CA THR A 156 -8.38 -6.18 -43.21
C THR A 156 -9.07 -6.54 -41.90
N ALA A 157 -9.49 -7.80 -41.72
CA ALA A 157 -10.12 -8.24 -40.47
C ALA A 157 -9.20 -8.07 -39.24
N TYR A 158 -7.89 -8.27 -39.38
CA TYR A 158 -6.94 -8.04 -38.30
C TYR A 158 -6.63 -6.55 -38.07
N VAL A 159 -6.71 -5.71 -39.10
CA VAL A 159 -6.64 -4.25 -38.95
C VAL A 159 -7.82 -3.74 -38.12
N GLU A 160 -9.05 -4.18 -38.40
CA GLU A 160 -10.23 -3.82 -37.61
C GLU A 160 -10.13 -4.31 -36.15
N LYS A 161 -9.59 -5.51 -35.94
CA LYS A 161 -9.29 -6.02 -34.59
C LYS A 161 -8.25 -5.18 -33.86
N LEU A 162 -7.24 -4.67 -34.56
CA LEU A 162 -6.22 -3.78 -34.00
C LEU A 162 -6.86 -2.47 -33.54
N ASP A 163 -7.74 -1.87 -34.34
CA ASP A 163 -8.47 -0.65 -33.97
C ASP A 163 -9.31 -0.87 -32.72
N THR A 164 -10.02 -2.00 -32.66
CA THR A 164 -10.79 -2.41 -31.47
C THR A 164 -9.88 -2.57 -30.25
N ALA A 165 -8.75 -3.25 -30.38
CA ALA A 165 -7.78 -3.44 -29.30
C ALA A 165 -7.24 -2.11 -28.75
N ASN A 166 -6.97 -1.14 -29.64
CA ASN A 166 -6.54 0.20 -29.27
C ASN A 166 -7.62 0.96 -28.48
N GLU A 167 -8.90 0.88 -28.89
CA GLU A 167 -9.99 1.53 -28.15
C GLU A 167 -10.15 0.95 -26.74
N LEU A 168 -10.02 -0.38 -26.61
CA LEU A 168 -10.12 -1.07 -25.33
C LEU A 168 -8.97 -0.67 -24.40
N LEU A 169 -7.73 -0.65 -24.90
CA LEU A 169 -6.58 -0.20 -24.11
C LEU A 169 -6.70 1.26 -23.70
N TYR A 170 -7.12 2.15 -24.61
CA TYR A 170 -7.39 3.54 -24.28
C TYR A 170 -8.44 3.67 -23.16
N THR A 171 -9.52 2.90 -23.25
CA THR A 171 -10.56 2.89 -22.22
C THR A 171 -10.04 2.36 -20.88
N LEU A 172 -9.18 1.34 -20.90
CA LEU A 172 -8.54 0.81 -19.69
C LEU A 172 -7.69 1.89 -19.00
N HIS A 173 -6.82 2.58 -19.74
CA HIS A 173 -6.03 3.69 -19.18
C HIS A 173 -6.91 4.81 -18.62
N LYS A 174 -8.07 5.09 -19.24
CA LYS A 174 -9.03 6.06 -18.70
C LYS A 174 -9.59 5.62 -17.34
N PHE A 175 -9.85 4.32 -17.15
CA PHE A 175 -10.29 3.76 -15.87
C PHE A 175 -9.17 3.87 -14.81
N GLU A 176 -7.92 3.58 -15.18
CA GLU A 176 -6.77 3.77 -14.29
C GLU A 176 -6.56 5.23 -13.88
N ASN A 177 -6.73 6.17 -14.81
CA ASN A 177 -6.63 7.60 -14.52
C ASN A 177 -7.69 8.06 -13.52
N TYR A 178 -8.89 7.48 -13.56
CA TYR A 178 -9.89 7.74 -12.53
C TYR A 178 -9.44 7.26 -11.14
N ILE A 179 -8.80 6.10 -11.04
CA ILE A 179 -8.21 5.61 -9.78
C ILE A 179 -7.14 6.58 -9.27
N ASN A 180 -6.24 7.04 -10.16
CA ASN A 180 -5.18 7.98 -9.78
C ASN A 180 -5.74 9.34 -9.36
N LEU A 181 -6.82 9.81 -9.98
CA LEU A 181 -7.52 11.02 -9.57
C LEU A 181 -8.06 10.92 -8.14
N PHE A 182 -8.63 9.76 -7.76
CA PHE A 182 -9.05 9.53 -6.38
C PHE A 182 -7.88 9.49 -5.41
N ARG A 183 -6.78 8.82 -5.75
CA ARG A 183 -5.58 8.79 -4.90
C ARG A 183 -5.07 10.19 -4.60
N LEU A 184 -4.94 11.02 -5.64
CA LEU A 184 -4.56 12.42 -5.48
C LEU A 184 -5.56 13.16 -4.58
N LYS A 185 -6.86 13.04 -4.86
CA LYS A 185 -7.89 13.78 -4.14
C LYS A 185 -8.07 13.32 -2.70
N ILE A 186 -7.89 12.05 -2.37
CA ILE A 186 -7.91 11.58 -0.98
C ILE A 186 -6.77 12.24 -0.18
N THR A 187 -5.59 12.43 -0.79
CA THR A 187 -4.46 13.09 -0.12
C THR A 187 -4.60 14.61 -0.06
N THR A 188 -5.20 15.25 -1.07
CA THR A 188 -5.23 16.72 -1.17
C THR A 188 -6.55 17.37 -0.79
N ALA A 189 -7.65 16.61 -0.68
CA ALA A 189 -8.96 17.20 -0.44
C ALA A 189 -9.16 17.48 1.04
N TYR A 190 -9.37 18.75 1.36
CA TYR A 190 -9.74 19.22 2.70
C TYR A 190 -11.24 19.04 3.00
N ASN A 191 -12.04 18.59 2.03
CA ASN A 191 -13.50 18.53 2.15
C ASN A 191 -14.10 17.19 1.69
N HIS A 192 -14.74 16.48 2.62
CA HIS A 192 -15.43 15.21 2.35
C HIS A 192 -16.62 15.32 1.37
N ALA A 193 -17.24 16.50 1.24
CA ALA A 193 -18.34 16.73 0.30
C ALA A 193 -17.85 16.68 -1.16
N GLU A 194 -16.73 17.34 -1.46
CA GLU A 194 -16.11 17.31 -2.79
C GLU A 194 -15.70 15.90 -3.19
N LEU A 195 -15.15 15.13 -2.24
CA LEU A 195 -14.75 13.75 -2.47
C LEU A 195 -15.96 12.84 -2.76
N THR A 196 -17.09 13.10 -2.09
CA THR A 196 -18.37 12.42 -2.34
C THR A 196 -18.93 12.74 -3.72
N GLU A 197 -18.89 14.00 -4.14
CA GLU A 197 -19.33 14.43 -5.46
C GLU A 197 -18.46 13.80 -6.57
N LEU A 198 -17.14 13.86 -6.40
CA LEU A 198 -16.18 13.21 -7.30
C LEU A 198 -16.47 11.71 -7.43
N TYR A 199 -16.73 11.04 -6.30
CA TYR A 199 -17.10 9.63 -6.28
C TYR A 199 -18.31 9.36 -7.17
N ASN A 200 -19.43 10.05 -6.93
CA ASN A 200 -20.67 9.86 -7.68
C ASN A 200 -20.49 10.13 -9.19
N ASN A 201 -19.74 11.19 -9.53
CA ASN A 201 -19.46 11.57 -10.91
C ASN A 201 -18.62 10.51 -11.65
N VAL A 202 -17.55 10.03 -11.03
CA VAL A 202 -16.66 9.03 -11.65
C VAL A 202 -17.34 7.67 -11.76
N ILE A 203 -18.00 7.20 -10.70
CA ILE A 203 -18.70 5.90 -10.71
C ILE A 203 -19.79 5.88 -11.80
N THR A 204 -20.50 7.00 -12.01
CA THR A 204 -21.48 7.11 -13.10
C THR A 204 -20.83 6.98 -14.49
N LYS A 205 -19.67 7.61 -14.70
CA LYS A 205 -18.92 7.52 -15.97
C LYS A 205 -18.43 6.09 -16.22
N LEU A 206 -17.86 5.44 -15.20
CA LEU A 206 -17.42 4.05 -15.25
C LEU A 206 -18.58 3.11 -15.59
N ARG A 207 -19.73 3.25 -14.91
CA ARG A 207 -20.93 2.45 -15.15
C ARG A 207 -21.40 2.53 -16.61
N ARG A 208 -21.48 3.75 -17.16
CA ARG A 208 -21.92 3.97 -18.55
C ARG A 208 -21.00 3.28 -19.55
N LYS A 209 -19.67 3.43 -19.40
CA LYS A 209 -18.70 2.82 -20.32
C LYS A 209 -18.63 1.29 -20.14
N ALA A 210 -18.71 0.77 -18.91
CA ALA A 210 -18.80 -0.67 -18.66
C ALA A 210 -20.06 -1.28 -19.30
N LYS A 211 -21.21 -0.59 -19.24
CA LYS A 211 -22.45 -1.05 -19.89
C LYS A 211 -22.32 -1.07 -21.42
N SER A 212 -21.66 -0.08 -22.03
CA SER A 212 -21.43 -0.08 -23.49
C SER A 212 -20.45 -1.16 -23.94
N LEU A 213 -19.54 -1.60 -23.06
CA LEU A 213 -18.53 -2.63 -23.33
C LEU A 213 -18.90 -3.98 -22.67
N LYS A 214 -20.19 -4.34 -22.69
CA LYS A 214 -20.72 -5.54 -22.02
C LYS A 214 -20.06 -6.85 -22.46
N ASP A 215 -19.56 -6.90 -23.69
CA ASP A 215 -18.91 -8.09 -24.26
C ASP A 215 -17.49 -8.29 -23.72
N TYR A 216 -16.98 -7.29 -22.98
CA TYR A 216 -15.66 -7.26 -22.36
C TYR A 216 -15.80 -7.21 -20.82
N PRO A 217 -16.03 -8.37 -20.17
CA PRO A 217 -16.40 -8.44 -18.75
C PRO A 217 -15.41 -7.78 -17.77
N ARG A 218 -14.15 -7.59 -18.18
CA ARG A 218 -13.13 -6.89 -17.36
C ARG A 218 -13.55 -5.45 -17.01
N PHE A 219 -14.22 -4.72 -17.89
CA PHE A 219 -14.68 -3.36 -17.55
C PHE A 219 -15.77 -3.35 -16.49
N ASN A 220 -16.64 -4.36 -16.49
CA ASN A 220 -17.64 -4.53 -15.43
C ASN A 220 -16.96 -4.93 -14.10
N LEU A 221 -15.96 -5.80 -14.17
CA LEU A 221 -15.14 -6.17 -13.03
C LEU A 221 -14.44 -4.95 -12.40
N ILE A 222 -13.75 -4.13 -13.21
CA ILE A 222 -13.09 -2.91 -12.76
C ILE A 222 -14.10 -1.93 -12.17
N TYR A 223 -15.26 -1.73 -12.82
CA TYR A 223 -16.31 -0.86 -12.30
C TYR A 223 -16.74 -1.26 -10.89
N HIS A 224 -17.09 -2.52 -10.66
CA HIS A 224 -17.49 -2.99 -9.34
C HIS A 224 -16.34 -2.94 -8.32
N TYR A 225 -15.13 -3.28 -8.74
CA TYR A 225 -13.94 -3.19 -7.91
C TYR A 225 -13.66 -1.76 -7.43
N ILE A 226 -13.66 -0.78 -8.33
CA ILE A 226 -13.40 0.63 -8.01
C ILE A 226 -14.54 1.20 -7.16
N SER A 227 -15.80 0.96 -7.54
CA SER A 227 -16.95 1.43 -6.78
C SER A 227 -16.90 0.96 -5.32
N PHE A 228 -16.60 -0.33 -5.11
CA PHE A 228 -16.49 -0.86 -3.77
C PHE A 228 -15.23 -0.37 -3.04
N SER A 229 -14.06 -0.49 -3.66
CA SER A 229 -12.78 -0.20 -3.01
C SER A 229 -12.67 1.25 -2.56
N ILE A 230 -13.13 2.19 -3.38
CA ILE A 230 -13.10 3.62 -3.05
C ILE A 230 -14.27 3.98 -2.15
N GLY A 231 -15.49 3.54 -2.50
CA GLY A 231 -16.68 3.86 -1.71
C GLY A 231 -16.65 3.29 -0.30
N GLY A 232 -16.01 2.13 -0.09
CA GLY A 232 -15.86 1.48 1.21
C GLY A 232 -14.94 2.20 2.18
N GLN A 233 -14.00 3.00 1.67
CA GLN A 233 -13.09 3.82 2.48
C GLN A 233 -13.74 5.13 2.94
N LEU A 234 -14.77 5.62 2.23
CA LEU A 234 -15.40 6.91 2.51
C LEU A 234 -16.58 6.73 3.47
N GLN A 235 -16.40 7.04 4.75
CA GLN A 235 -17.41 6.85 5.81
C GLN A 235 -18.78 7.44 5.44
N ASN A 236 -18.82 8.66 4.90
CA ASN A 236 -20.05 9.31 4.44
C ASN A 236 -20.77 8.51 3.33
N ILE A 237 -20.02 7.91 2.40
CA ILE A 237 -20.56 7.05 1.35
C ILE A 237 -21.08 5.75 1.94
N VAL A 238 -20.31 5.13 2.85
CA VAL A 238 -20.73 3.90 3.55
C VAL A 238 -22.05 4.12 4.27
N TYR A 239 -22.17 5.20 5.04
CA TYR A 239 -23.40 5.53 5.77
C TYR A 239 -24.60 5.74 4.84
N LYS A 240 -24.44 6.56 3.79
CA LYS A 240 -25.56 6.93 2.90
C LYS A 240 -25.94 5.82 1.90
N THR A 241 -24.98 5.01 1.48
CA THR A 241 -25.14 4.11 0.32
C THR A 241 -24.70 2.67 0.60
N SER A 242 -24.68 2.24 1.86
CA SER A 242 -24.21 0.91 2.26
C SER A 242 -24.81 -0.23 1.41
N ASN A 243 -26.12 -0.21 1.15
CA ASN A 243 -26.80 -1.23 0.33
C ASN A 243 -26.27 -1.28 -1.11
N ILE A 244 -25.89 -0.14 -1.67
CA ILE A 244 -25.31 -0.06 -3.01
C ILE A 244 -23.91 -0.67 -2.99
N LEU A 245 -23.08 -0.31 -2.01
CA LEU A 245 -21.73 -0.90 -1.85
C LEU A 245 -21.78 -2.42 -1.66
N THR A 246 -22.74 -2.94 -0.87
CA THR A 246 -22.94 -4.40 -0.73
C THR A 246 -23.29 -5.06 -2.06
N ARG A 247 -24.12 -4.41 -2.89
CA ARG A 247 -24.43 -4.92 -4.24
C ARG A 247 -23.20 -4.94 -5.14
N HIS A 248 -22.34 -3.90 -5.06
CA HIS A 248 -21.08 -3.90 -5.79
C HIS A 248 -20.16 -5.02 -5.31
N LEU A 249 -20.03 -5.23 -4.01
CA LEU A 249 -19.24 -6.30 -3.42
C LEU A 249 -19.73 -7.68 -3.86
N ASN A 250 -21.02 -7.96 -3.76
CA ASN A 250 -21.59 -9.25 -4.17
C ASN A 250 -21.39 -9.52 -5.67
N GLN A 251 -21.57 -8.49 -6.50
CA GLN A 251 -21.36 -8.62 -7.94
C GLN A 251 -19.86 -8.77 -8.28
N LEU A 252 -18.98 -8.08 -7.55
CA LEU A 252 -17.54 -8.24 -7.65
C LEU A 252 -17.14 -9.69 -7.33
N ASP A 253 -17.54 -10.21 -6.16
CA ASP A 253 -17.23 -11.57 -5.73
C ASP A 253 -17.73 -12.61 -6.76
N LYS A 254 -18.93 -12.42 -7.34
CA LYS A 254 -19.43 -13.26 -8.44
C LYS A 254 -18.54 -13.19 -9.69
N LEU A 255 -18.16 -12.00 -10.13
CA LEU A 255 -17.30 -11.83 -11.32
C LEU A 255 -15.90 -12.41 -11.10
N LEU A 256 -15.36 -12.28 -9.88
CA LEU A 256 -14.07 -12.81 -9.47
C LEU A 256 -14.03 -14.34 -9.53
N VAL A 257 -15.13 -15.02 -9.17
CA VAL A 257 -15.28 -16.48 -9.28
C VAL A 257 -15.45 -16.91 -10.73
N GLN A 258 -16.24 -16.18 -11.51
CA GLN A 258 -16.48 -16.49 -12.92
C GLN A 258 -15.23 -16.29 -13.80
N ASN A 259 -14.32 -15.39 -13.39
CA ASN A 259 -13.14 -15.01 -14.16
C ASN A 259 -11.88 -15.08 -13.26
N PRO A 260 -11.39 -16.28 -12.93
CA PRO A 260 -10.30 -16.46 -11.96
C PRO A 260 -8.94 -15.95 -12.46
N THR A 261 -8.69 -16.02 -13.78
CA THR A 261 -7.43 -15.61 -14.44
C THR A 261 -7.42 -14.17 -14.92
N MET A 262 -8.59 -13.51 -14.92
CA MET A 262 -8.72 -12.16 -15.47
C MET A 262 -8.09 -11.11 -14.53
N PRO A 263 -7.19 -10.25 -15.04
CA PRO A 263 -6.72 -9.10 -14.28
C PRO A 263 -7.85 -8.14 -13.97
N ILE A 264 -7.84 -7.52 -12.79
CA ILE A 264 -8.78 -6.46 -12.46
C ILE A 264 -8.25 -5.18 -13.12
N ILE A 265 -7.28 -4.53 -12.49
CA ILE A 265 -6.80 -3.22 -12.95
C ILE A 265 -5.65 -3.39 -13.94
N ARG A 266 -4.59 -4.09 -13.55
CA ARG A 266 -3.36 -4.23 -14.34
C ARG A 266 -3.02 -5.68 -14.60
N TYR A 267 -2.53 -5.94 -15.80
CA TYR A 267 -1.93 -7.22 -16.12
C TYR A 267 -0.43 -7.21 -15.80
N ILE A 268 -0.09 -7.78 -14.65
CA ILE A 268 1.28 -7.97 -14.17
C ILE A 268 1.43 -9.38 -13.59
N PRO A 269 2.66 -9.90 -13.43
CA PRO A 269 2.92 -11.13 -12.70
C PRO A 269 2.22 -11.12 -11.33
N ASN A 270 1.50 -12.19 -11.01
CA ASN A 270 0.71 -12.31 -9.78
C ASN A 270 -0.32 -11.18 -9.56
N HIS A 271 -0.82 -10.52 -10.62
CA HIS A 271 -1.81 -9.44 -10.52
C HIS A 271 -2.96 -9.76 -9.56
N ARG A 272 -3.44 -11.01 -9.57
CA ARG A 272 -4.58 -11.42 -8.76
C ARG A 272 -4.27 -11.40 -7.27
N PHE A 273 -3.05 -11.78 -6.89
CA PHE A 273 -2.61 -11.67 -5.51
C PHE A 273 -2.63 -10.22 -5.04
N TYR A 274 -2.07 -9.30 -5.83
CA TYR A 274 -2.03 -7.87 -5.49
C TYR A 274 -3.42 -7.24 -5.38
N ASP A 275 -4.29 -7.51 -6.35
CA ASP A 275 -5.65 -6.98 -6.36
C ASP A 275 -6.49 -7.53 -5.18
N MET A 276 -6.37 -8.83 -4.87
CA MET A 276 -7.08 -9.44 -3.75
C MET A 276 -6.55 -8.96 -2.38
N ASN A 277 -5.23 -8.77 -2.27
CA ASN A 277 -4.60 -8.25 -1.07
C ASN A 277 -5.13 -6.83 -0.75
N SER A 278 -5.17 -5.93 -1.75
CA SER A 278 -5.78 -4.60 -1.58
C SER A 278 -7.28 -4.67 -1.28
N LEU A 279 -8.01 -5.58 -1.95
CA LEU A 279 -9.45 -5.75 -1.73
C LEU A 279 -9.78 -6.17 -0.30
N LEU A 280 -9.00 -7.07 0.30
CA LEU A 280 -9.24 -7.55 1.67
C LEU A 280 -9.10 -6.42 2.70
N ILE A 281 -8.08 -5.56 2.55
CA ILE A 281 -7.93 -4.36 3.38
C ILE A 281 -9.14 -3.42 3.19
N ASN A 282 -9.59 -3.20 1.95
CA ASN A 282 -10.77 -2.37 1.68
C ASN A 282 -12.06 -2.98 2.25
N LYS A 283 -12.22 -4.31 2.22
CA LYS A 283 -13.34 -5.01 2.87
C LYS A 283 -13.26 -4.83 4.39
N ALA A 284 -12.07 -4.89 4.99
CA ALA A 284 -11.87 -4.66 6.42
C ALA A 284 -12.33 -3.25 6.84
N VAL A 285 -11.89 -2.22 6.11
CA VAL A 285 -12.27 -0.81 6.35
C VAL A 285 -13.77 -0.60 6.13
N TYR A 286 -14.36 -1.20 5.09
CA TYR A 286 -15.81 -1.13 4.86
C TYR A 286 -16.60 -1.69 6.05
N TRP A 287 -16.21 -2.86 6.59
CA TRP A 287 -16.88 -3.45 7.74
C TRP A 287 -16.65 -2.67 9.04
N LEU A 288 -15.47 -2.07 9.21
CA LEU A 288 -15.17 -1.14 10.30
C LEU A 288 -16.11 0.06 10.26
N ASN A 289 -16.25 0.70 9.09
CA ASN A 289 -17.18 1.82 8.87
C ASN A 289 -18.66 1.43 9.08
N LYS A 290 -18.98 0.13 8.96
CA LYS A 290 -20.30 -0.44 9.30
C LYS A 290 -20.43 -0.91 10.76
N GLN A 291 -19.45 -0.64 11.61
CA GLN A 291 -19.39 -1.06 13.01
C GLN A 291 -19.40 -2.58 13.21
N ASN A 292 -19.01 -3.35 12.19
CA ASN A 292 -18.86 -4.80 12.30
C ASN A 292 -17.39 -5.16 12.44
N THR A 293 -16.85 -4.94 13.64
CA THR A 293 -15.43 -5.16 13.95
C THR A 293 -15.02 -6.62 13.82
N ILE A 294 -15.92 -7.56 14.11
CA ILE A 294 -15.69 -9.00 13.91
C ILE A 294 -15.43 -9.31 12.43
N LYS A 295 -16.33 -8.87 11.53
CA LYS A 295 -16.13 -9.07 10.09
C LYS A 295 -14.93 -8.30 9.57
N SER A 296 -14.68 -7.09 10.10
CA SER A 296 -13.51 -6.29 9.74
C SER A 296 -12.22 -7.06 10.01
N TYR A 297 -12.06 -7.58 11.24
CA TYR A 297 -10.89 -8.35 11.62
C TYR A 297 -10.78 -9.67 10.86
N GLN A 298 -11.88 -10.36 10.58
CA GLN A 298 -11.85 -11.56 9.74
C GLN A 298 -11.22 -11.29 8.37
N GLN A 299 -11.45 -10.11 7.77
CA GLN A 299 -10.81 -9.76 6.50
C GLN A 299 -9.29 -9.54 6.64
N ILE A 300 -8.81 -9.11 7.82
CA ILE A 300 -7.37 -9.01 8.12
C ILE A 300 -6.75 -10.40 8.26
N ILE A 301 -7.45 -11.34 8.91
CA ILE A 301 -7.03 -12.74 8.98
C ILE A 301 -6.97 -13.36 7.58
N ASP A 302 -7.99 -13.14 6.76
CA ASP A 302 -8.03 -13.63 5.37
C ASP A 302 -6.88 -13.03 4.54
N PHE A 303 -6.54 -11.76 4.78
CA PHE A 303 -5.37 -11.09 4.19
C PHE A 303 -4.06 -11.75 4.59
N GLU A 304 -3.89 -12.07 5.87
CA GLU A 304 -2.72 -12.77 6.38
C GLU A 304 -2.57 -14.15 5.73
N GLN A 305 -3.64 -14.95 5.72
CA GLN A 305 -3.64 -16.27 5.09
C GLN A 305 -3.31 -16.21 3.59
N LEU A 306 -3.77 -15.16 2.89
CA LEU A 306 -3.43 -14.96 1.49
C LEU A 306 -1.93 -14.70 1.31
N ASN A 307 -1.31 -13.90 2.18
CA ASN A 307 0.12 -13.61 2.14
C ASN A 307 0.97 -14.83 2.50
N GLU A 308 0.57 -15.63 3.50
CA GLU A 308 1.26 -16.86 3.87
C GLU A 308 1.29 -17.87 2.71
N LYS A 309 0.14 -18.06 2.02
CA LYS A 309 0.05 -18.93 0.83
C LYS A 309 0.90 -18.44 -0.34
N ASN A 310 1.27 -17.17 -0.36
CA ASN A 310 2.00 -16.52 -1.43
C ASN A 310 3.31 -15.90 -0.92
N ALA A 311 3.98 -16.53 0.05
CA ALA A 311 5.16 -15.96 0.72
C ALA A 311 6.31 -15.58 -0.23
N GLN A 312 6.37 -16.17 -1.42
CA GLN A 312 7.34 -15.83 -2.47
C GLN A 312 7.03 -14.49 -3.17
N ASN A 313 5.80 -14.01 -3.07
CA ASN A 313 5.35 -12.75 -3.63
C ASN A 313 5.41 -11.66 -2.56
N HIS A 314 6.22 -10.63 -2.81
CA HIS A 314 6.23 -9.47 -1.91
C HIS A 314 4.98 -8.62 -2.16
N ALA A 315 4.10 -8.50 -1.16
CA ALA A 315 3.00 -7.56 -1.19
C ALA A 315 3.54 -6.15 -0.92
N ILE A 316 3.30 -5.23 -1.85
CA ILE A 316 3.66 -3.82 -1.65
C ILE A 316 2.64 -3.23 -0.66
N THR A 317 3.04 -3.11 0.60
CA THR A 317 2.28 -2.40 1.63
C THR A 317 2.71 -0.94 1.67
N SER A 318 1.75 -0.02 1.56
CA SER A 318 1.97 1.41 1.87
C SER A 318 1.71 1.69 3.35
N GLY A 319 2.15 2.84 3.85
CA GLY A 319 1.77 3.31 5.20
C GLY A 319 0.27 3.36 5.42
N THR A 320 -0.50 3.78 4.41
CA THR A 320 -1.96 3.77 4.46
C THR A 320 -2.54 2.37 4.66
N ASN A 321 -1.94 1.34 4.04
CA ASN A 321 -2.36 -0.04 4.25
C ASN A 321 -2.10 -0.48 5.69
N PHE A 322 -0.93 -0.17 6.24
CA PHE A 322 -0.61 -0.45 7.64
C PHE A 322 -1.57 0.28 8.59
N HIS A 323 -1.80 1.58 8.37
CA HIS A 323 -2.76 2.36 9.15
C HIS A 323 -4.13 1.70 9.18
N ASN A 324 -4.67 1.32 8.02
CA ASN A 324 -5.97 0.66 7.93
C ASN A 324 -6.00 -0.70 8.65
N ILE A 325 -4.96 -1.52 8.49
CA ILE A 325 -4.85 -2.81 9.20
C ILE A 325 -4.82 -2.59 10.71
N LEU A 326 -3.96 -1.67 11.19
CA LEU A 326 -3.78 -1.36 12.60
C LEU A 326 -5.07 -0.84 13.23
N LEU A 327 -5.77 0.08 12.56
CA LEU A 327 -7.07 0.57 13.01
C LEU A 327 -8.12 -0.54 13.08
N CYS A 328 -8.19 -1.43 12.09
CA CYS A 328 -9.15 -2.53 12.10
C CYS A 328 -8.88 -3.52 13.25
N CYS A 329 -7.61 -3.90 13.48
CA CYS A 329 -7.22 -4.75 14.60
C CYS A 329 -7.54 -4.09 15.95
N TRP A 330 -7.24 -2.80 16.07
CA TRP A 330 -7.45 -2.06 17.30
C TRP A 330 -8.94 -1.90 17.63
N ALA A 331 -9.78 -1.55 16.64
CA ALA A 331 -11.23 -1.47 16.82
C ALA A 331 -11.86 -2.83 17.15
N ALA A 332 -11.27 -3.93 16.68
CA ALA A 332 -11.64 -5.28 17.07
C ALA A 332 -11.14 -5.71 18.45
N LYS A 333 -10.34 -4.87 19.13
CA LYS A 333 -9.67 -5.12 20.42
C LYS A 333 -8.65 -6.24 20.38
N GLU A 334 -8.09 -6.50 19.20
CA GLU A 334 -7.06 -7.51 18.96
C GLU A 334 -5.68 -6.87 19.12
N PHE A 335 -5.39 -6.38 20.33
CA PHE A 335 -4.22 -5.54 20.60
C PHE A 335 -2.88 -6.26 20.41
N GLU A 336 -2.82 -7.58 20.59
CA GLU A 336 -1.63 -8.38 20.25
C GLU A 336 -1.36 -8.35 18.73
N ALA A 337 -2.41 -8.39 17.91
CA ALA A 337 -2.29 -8.23 16.47
C ALA A 337 -1.84 -6.79 16.11
N VAL A 338 -2.29 -5.78 16.84
CA VAL A 338 -1.80 -4.39 16.67
C VAL A 338 -0.29 -4.33 16.89
N LEU A 339 0.24 -4.94 17.97
CA LEU A 339 1.69 -4.98 18.22
C LEU A 339 2.45 -5.72 17.11
N LYS A 340 1.91 -6.85 16.63
CA LYS A 340 2.48 -7.61 15.51
C LYS A 340 2.60 -6.76 14.24
N TYR A 341 1.53 -6.10 13.81
CA TYR A 341 1.55 -5.26 12.61
C TYR A 341 2.32 -3.96 12.81
N SER A 342 2.39 -3.43 14.03
CA SER A 342 3.22 -2.27 14.36
C SER A 342 4.70 -2.59 14.21
N GLN A 343 5.12 -3.78 14.63
CA GLN A 343 6.49 -4.25 14.40
C GLN A 343 6.80 -4.41 12.89
N GLN A 344 5.85 -4.87 12.08
CA GLN A 344 6.02 -4.90 10.62
C GLN A 344 6.10 -3.48 10.02
N LEU A 345 5.28 -2.55 10.52
CA LEU A 345 5.34 -1.14 10.13
C LEU A 345 6.69 -0.51 10.49
N LYS A 346 7.24 -0.83 11.67
CA LYS A 346 8.58 -0.40 12.09
C LYS A 346 9.65 -0.86 11.10
N GLU A 347 9.64 -2.15 10.74
CA GLU A 347 10.57 -2.71 9.76
C GLU A 347 10.44 -2.00 8.41
N PHE A 348 9.21 -1.78 7.96
CA PHE A 348 8.92 -1.03 6.74
C PHE A 348 9.40 0.43 6.80
N GLN A 349 9.18 1.14 7.90
CA GLN A 349 9.62 2.53 8.07
C GLN A 349 11.14 2.65 8.17
N LEU A 350 11.81 1.68 8.80
CA LEU A 350 13.27 1.63 8.88
C LEU A 350 13.92 1.31 7.52
N SER A 351 13.29 0.46 6.71
CA SER A 351 13.79 0.14 5.37
C SER A 351 13.51 1.25 4.35
N ASN A 352 12.48 2.08 4.57
CA ASN A 352 12.05 3.12 3.63
C ASN A 352 12.31 4.53 4.18
N SER A 353 13.51 5.07 3.95
CA SER A 353 13.93 6.39 4.44
C SER A 353 13.17 7.58 3.85
N SER A 354 12.28 7.36 2.87
CA SER A 354 11.45 8.40 2.25
C SER A 354 10.15 8.72 3.01
N ILE A 355 9.90 8.02 4.13
CA ILE A 355 8.62 8.04 4.85
C ILE A 355 8.75 8.82 6.18
N MET A 356 9.30 10.03 6.14
CA MET A 356 9.50 10.82 7.38
C MET A 356 8.21 11.49 7.90
N LEU A 357 7.14 11.52 7.10
CA LEU A 357 5.89 12.25 7.41
C LEU A 357 4.68 11.35 7.66
N GLU A 358 4.80 10.02 7.64
CA GLU A 358 3.69 9.15 8.01
C GLU A 358 3.64 8.91 9.52
N THR A 359 2.47 8.51 10.03
CA THR A 359 2.31 8.12 11.43
C THR A 359 3.31 7.03 11.81
N PRO A 360 4.15 7.26 12.84
CA PRO A 360 5.17 6.32 13.24
C PRO A 360 4.57 5.09 13.94
N TYR A 361 5.24 3.93 13.81
CA TYR A 361 4.81 2.68 14.44
C TYR A 361 4.52 2.81 15.94
N PHE A 362 5.34 3.58 16.67
CA PHE A 362 5.21 3.75 18.11
C PHE A 362 3.91 4.47 18.54
N ALA A 363 3.24 5.19 17.64
CA ALA A 363 1.91 5.74 17.92
C ALA A 363 0.87 4.63 18.09
N TYR A 364 0.98 3.55 17.31
CA TYR A 364 0.11 2.38 17.43
C TYR A 364 0.50 1.48 18.60
N ASP A 365 1.79 1.44 18.97
CA ASP A 365 2.23 0.78 20.20
C ASP A 365 1.59 1.42 21.44
N LEU A 366 1.48 2.75 21.48
CA LEU A 366 0.77 3.47 22.55
C LEU A 366 -0.68 2.99 22.69
N LEU A 367 -1.40 2.92 21.56
CA LEU A 367 -2.78 2.44 21.52
C LEU A 367 -2.91 0.98 21.97
N ALA A 368 -2.02 0.11 21.50
CA ALA A 368 -2.04 -1.31 21.84
C ALA A 368 -1.76 -1.53 23.34
N TYR A 369 -0.74 -0.87 23.90
CA TYR A 369 -0.40 -1.01 25.31
C TYR A 369 -1.38 -0.32 26.26
N ALA A 370 -2.12 0.68 25.79
CA ALA A 370 -3.26 1.21 26.52
C ALA A 370 -4.39 0.18 26.60
N GLY A 371 -4.74 -0.47 25.49
CA GLY A 371 -5.78 -1.51 25.43
C GLY A 371 -5.42 -2.82 26.15
N LEU A 372 -4.13 -3.18 26.19
CA LEU A 372 -3.63 -4.36 26.89
C LEU A 372 -3.49 -4.16 28.41
N TYR A 373 -3.55 -2.92 28.89
CA TYR A 373 -3.38 -2.64 30.31
C TYR A 373 -4.56 -3.20 31.14
N PRO A 374 -4.34 -3.77 32.34
CA PRO A 374 -3.06 -4.05 32.97
C PRO A 374 -2.48 -5.44 32.63
N ARG A 375 -3.15 -6.22 31.77
CA ARG A 375 -2.81 -7.62 31.45
C ARG A 375 -1.40 -7.76 30.89
N GLN A 376 -1.00 -6.85 30.01
CA GLN A 376 0.35 -6.75 29.48
C GLN A 376 0.79 -5.29 29.48
N LYS A 377 1.85 -5.00 30.24
CA LYS A 377 2.41 -3.65 30.36
C LYS A 377 3.48 -3.40 29.30
N CYS A 378 3.61 -2.16 28.89
CA CYS A 378 4.72 -1.68 28.07
C CYS A 378 6.04 -1.91 28.83
N PRO A 379 7.04 -2.56 28.22
CA PRO A 379 8.33 -2.81 28.87
C PRO A 379 9.08 -1.53 29.27
N ASP A 380 8.99 -0.48 28.44
CA ASP A 380 9.66 0.81 28.68
C ASP A 380 8.72 1.97 28.29
N PRO A 381 7.79 2.36 29.18
CA PRO A 381 6.82 3.41 28.91
C PRO A 381 7.49 4.77 28.69
N ASN A 382 8.57 5.05 29.42
CA ASN A 382 9.30 6.31 29.34
C ASN A 382 9.93 6.52 27.97
N LYS A 383 10.56 5.47 27.42
CA LYS A 383 11.12 5.53 26.07
C LYS A 383 10.06 5.79 25.02
N LEU A 384 8.90 5.13 25.13
CA LEU A 384 7.80 5.33 24.18
C LEU A 384 7.28 6.77 24.21
N ILE A 385 7.06 7.32 25.42
CA ILE A 385 6.68 8.72 25.63
C ILE A 385 7.71 9.68 25.01
N GLN A 386 9.01 9.45 25.24
CA GLN A 386 10.07 10.29 24.70
C GLN A 386 10.16 10.25 23.17
N MET A 387 9.98 9.07 22.57
CA MET A 387 9.98 8.91 21.11
C MET A 387 8.83 9.68 20.46
N THR A 388 7.62 9.55 21.01
CA THR A 388 6.46 10.27 20.51
C THR A 388 6.58 11.78 20.73
N ARG A 389 7.10 12.24 21.86
CA ARG A 389 7.37 13.67 22.10
C ARG A 389 8.29 14.26 21.03
N LYS A 390 9.36 13.54 20.65
CA LYS A 390 10.29 14.00 19.59
C LYS A 390 9.62 14.09 18.22
N PHE A 391 8.71 13.16 17.93
CA PHE A 391 7.93 13.19 16.69
C PHE A 391 6.96 14.38 16.67
N LEU A 392 6.17 14.55 17.72
CA LEU A 392 5.17 15.61 17.83
C LEU A 392 5.77 17.02 17.76
N ALA A 393 7.04 17.20 18.14
CA ALA A 393 7.73 18.48 18.02
C ALA A 393 7.83 19.02 16.57
N ASN A 394 7.71 18.14 15.56
CA ASN A 394 7.75 18.51 14.15
C ASN A 394 6.52 18.00 13.39
N ALA A 395 5.49 17.52 14.09
CA ALA A 395 4.29 16.99 13.46
C ALA A 395 3.36 18.12 13.00
N ASP A 396 2.58 17.85 11.96
CA ASP A 396 1.53 18.73 11.47
C ASP A 396 0.25 18.62 12.32
N GLN A 397 -0.74 19.47 12.00
CA GLN A 397 -2.04 19.47 12.68
C GLN A 397 -2.82 18.16 12.47
N ASP A 398 -2.55 17.40 11.41
CA ASP A 398 -3.21 16.13 11.12
C ASP A 398 -2.82 15.01 12.11
N SER A 399 -1.78 15.25 12.92
CA SER A 399 -1.31 14.34 13.96
C SER A 399 -2.00 14.56 15.32
N THR A 400 -3.10 15.31 15.38
CA THR A 400 -3.79 15.67 16.64
C THR A 400 -4.23 14.45 17.46
N TRP A 401 -4.72 13.39 16.82
CA TRP A 401 -5.09 12.14 17.50
C TRP A 401 -3.92 11.46 18.24
N VAL A 402 -2.67 11.69 17.82
CA VAL A 402 -1.48 11.12 18.47
C VAL A 402 -1.28 11.76 19.86
N TYR A 403 -1.67 13.03 20.04
CA TYR A 403 -1.66 13.70 21.35
C TYR A 403 -2.62 13.03 22.34
N ASP A 404 -3.81 12.65 21.89
CA ASP A 404 -4.76 11.91 22.73
C ASP A 404 -4.25 10.51 23.06
N ALA A 405 -3.68 9.80 22.09
CA ALA A 405 -3.10 8.48 22.29
C ALA A 405 -1.97 8.47 23.34
N ILE A 406 -1.00 9.40 23.25
CA ILE A 406 0.06 9.51 24.24
C ILE A 406 -0.45 10.03 25.59
N GLY A 407 -1.41 10.95 25.59
CA GLY A 407 -2.02 11.49 26.80
C GLY A 407 -2.73 10.40 27.61
N THR A 408 -3.51 9.56 26.92
CA THR A 408 -4.18 8.38 27.47
C THR A 408 -3.19 7.35 28.00
N PHE A 409 -2.16 7.02 27.21
CA PHE A 409 -1.11 6.10 27.63
C PHE A 409 -0.38 6.62 28.88
N ALA A 410 0.05 7.88 28.90
CA ALA A 410 0.73 8.48 30.03
C ALA A 410 -0.15 8.47 31.30
N MET A 411 -1.45 8.74 31.15
CA MET A 411 -2.43 8.68 32.25
C MET A 411 -2.51 7.27 32.87
N LEU A 412 -2.68 6.23 32.06
CA LEU A 412 -2.77 4.83 32.53
C LEU A 412 -1.53 4.36 33.29
N TYR A 413 -0.35 4.88 32.93
CA TYR A 413 0.92 4.51 33.54
C TYR A 413 1.34 5.45 34.68
N GLY A 414 0.48 6.39 35.09
CA GLY A 414 0.71 7.27 36.24
C GLY A 414 1.58 8.51 35.95
N PHE A 415 1.88 8.80 34.69
CA PHE A 415 2.61 9.99 34.25
C PHE A 415 1.64 11.17 34.07
N HIS A 416 0.94 11.58 35.14
CA HIS A 416 -0.16 12.55 35.04
C HIS A 416 0.29 13.93 34.53
N LYS A 417 1.49 14.38 34.92
CA LYS A 417 2.06 15.65 34.43
C LYS A 417 2.26 15.62 32.93
N GLU A 418 2.86 14.55 32.42
CA GLU A 418 3.06 14.34 31.00
C GLU A 418 1.73 14.19 30.27
N SER A 419 0.79 13.42 30.82
CA SER A 419 -0.56 13.26 30.25
C SER A 419 -1.24 14.60 30.05
N ARG A 420 -1.23 15.47 31.08
CA ARG A 420 -1.82 16.81 31.02
C ARG A 420 -1.25 17.64 29.86
N LEU A 421 0.08 17.66 29.70
CA LEU A 421 0.75 18.40 28.63
C LEU A 421 0.25 18.01 27.23
N PHE A 422 -0.10 16.75 27.02
CA PHE A 422 -0.58 16.27 25.72
C PHE A 422 -2.10 16.44 25.57
N LEU A 423 -2.89 16.16 26.62
CA LEU A 423 -4.35 16.26 26.55
C LEU A 423 -4.87 17.70 26.54
N GLU A 424 -4.06 18.67 27.00
CA GLU A 424 -4.38 20.10 26.92
C GLU A 424 -3.87 20.77 25.62
N HIS A 425 -3.42 19.99 24.63
CA HIS A 425 -3.00 20.54 23.34
C HIS A 425 -4.16 21.26 22.65
N ALA A 426 -3.97 22.54 22.30
CA ALA A 426 -5.07 23.40 21.85
C ALA A 426 -5.84 22.86 20.62
N PRO A 427 -5.19 22.36 19.55
CA PRO A 427 -5.88 21.70 18.44
C PRO A 427 -6.76 20.52 18.86
N LEU A 428 -6.30 19.70 19.80
CA LEU A 428 -7.07 18.56 20.32
C LEU A 428 -8.32 19.03 21.07
N LEU A 429 -8.19 20.06 21.91
CA LEU A 429 -9.31 20.64 22.62
C LEU A 429 -10.32 21.30 21.67
N GLU A 430 -9.85 21.95 20.62
CA GLU A 430 -10.71 22.49 19.56
C GLU A 430 -11.54 21.37 18.92
N GLU A 431 -10.93 20.25 18.52
CA GLU A 431 -11.64 19.08 17.98
C GLU A 431 -12.75 18.57 18.92
N TYR A 432 -12.45 18.44 20.22
CA TYR A 432 -13.48 18.05 21.20
C TYR A 432 -14.62 19.07 21.28
N ASN A 433 -14.30 20.37 21.28
CA ASN A 433 -15.28 21.44 21.43
C ASN A 433 -16.19 21.64 20.21
N HIS A 434 -15.81 21.13 19.03
CA HIS A 434 -16.66 21.16 17.84
C HIS A 434 -17.97 20.37 18.00
N ASN A 435 -18.03 19.43 18.96
CA ASN A 435 -19.25 18.68 19.24
C ASN A 435 -19.63 18.72 20.73
N PRO A 436 -20.81 19.26 21.09
CA PRO A 436 -21.21 19.45 22.48
C PRO A 436 -21.48 18.12 23.24
N HIS A 437 -21.60 17.01 22.53
CA HIS A 437 -21.77 15.68 23.12
C HIS A 437 -20.46 14.90 23.23
N ASN A 438 -19.35 15.47 22.78
CA ASN A 438 -18.03 14.89 22.99
C ASN A 438 -17.57 15.18 24.43
N ILE A 439 -16.74 14.28 24.98
CA ILE A 439 -16.20 14.42 26.34
C ILE A 439 -14.67 14.37 26.21
N PRO A 440 -13.95 15.46 26.51
CA PRO A 440 -12.49 15.46 26.43
C PRO A 440 -11.83 14.42 27.36
N THR A 441 -10.77 13.77 26.91
CA THR A 441 -9.98 12.86 27.76
C THR A 441 -9.38 13.57 28.98
N VAL A 442 -9.07 14.87 28.86
CA VAL A 442 -8.56 15.68 30.00
C VAL A 442 -9.57 15.75 31.16
N ASP A 443 -10.88 15.64 30.90
CA ASP A 443 -11.88 15.60 31.97
C ASP A 443 -11.72 14.34 32.83
N LEU A 444 -11.38 13.20 32.22
CA LEU A 444 -11.08 11.97 32.95
C LEU A 444 -9.82 12.15 33.81
N LEU A 445 -8.78 12.77 33.26
CA LEU A 445 -7.55 13.06 34.00
C LEU A 445 -7.84 13.92 35.24
N ASN A 446 -8.64 14.97 35.12
CA ASN A 446 -9.04 15.84 36.23
C ASN A 446 -9.72 15.05 37.36
N VAL A 447 -10.60 14.12 37.00
CA VAL A 447 -11.29 13.26 37.97
C VAL A 447 -10.34 12.24 38.63
N ILE A 448 -9.40 11.67 37.88
CA ILE A 448 -8.39 10.75 38.42
C ILE A 448 -7.48 11.47 39.42
N GLU A 449 -7.07 12.70 39.11
CA GLU A 449 -6.22 13.51 39.99
C GLU A 449 -6.92 13.99 41.27
N SER A 450 -8.26 14.17 41.22
CA SER A 450 -9.04 14.53 42.41
C SER A 450 -9.12 13.40 43.44
N LYS A 451 -8.84 12.15 43.03
CA LYS A 451 -8.94 10.93 43.84
C LYS A 451 -10.32 10.72 44.47
N ASP A 452 -11.36 11.30 43.87
CA ASP A 452 -12.74 11.19 44.32
C ASP A 452 -13.47 10.10 43.54
N TYR A 453 -13.72 8.97 44.20
CA TYR A 453 -14.42 7.82 43.62
C TYR A 453 -15.85 8.15 43.18
N GLN A 454 -16.54 9.07 43.88
CA GLN A 454 -17.89 9.49 43.50
C GLN A 454 -17.86 10.29 42.20
N GLN A 455 -16.81 11.09 41.97
CA GLN A 455 -16.62 11.79 40.70
C GLN A 455 -16.37 10.82 39.54
N LEU A 456 -15.61 9.73 39.75
CA LEU A 456 -15.42 8.69 38.72
C LEU A 456 -16.76 8.03 38.33
N ILE A 457 -17.61 7.70 39.29
CA ILE A 457 -18.95 7.16 39.03
C ILE A 457 -19.80 8.18 38.25
N ASN A 458 -19.81 9.44 38.68
CA ASN A 458 -20.56 10.50 38.01
C ASN A 458 -20.07 10.72 36.56
N PHE A 459 -18.76 10.62 36.34
CA PHE A 459 -18.15 10.72 35.02
C PHE A 459 -18.54 9.55 34.11
N LEU A 460 -18.57 8.32 34.62
CA LEU A 460 -19.09 7.15 33.90
C LEU A 460 -20.56 7.33 33.50
N LEU A 461 -21.39 7.89 34.39
CA LEU A 461 -22.79 8.19 34.08
C LEU A 461 -22.91 9.26 32.99
N ARG A 462 -22.06 10.30 33.01
CA ARG A 462 -21.99 11.32 31.96
C ARG A 462 -21.69 10.69 30.59
N ILE A 463 -20.72 9.78 30.50
CA ILE A 463 -20.42 9.05 29.25
C ILE A 463 -21.62 8.23 28.79
N LYS A 464 -22.24 7.45 29.67
CA LYS A 464 -23.41 6.64 29.31
C LYS A 464 -24.58 7.48 28.79
N ASN A 465 -24.75 8.70 29.32
CA ASN A 465 -25.77 9.64 28.84
C ASN A 465 -25.39 10.25 27.48
N ALA A 466 -24.14 10.67 27.30
CA ALA A 466 -23.64 11.19 26.02
C ALA A 466 -23.80 10.16 24.89
N LYS A 467 -23.45 8.89 25.14
CA LYS A 467 -23.60 7.80 24.15
C LYS A 467 -25.04 7.61 23.64
N LYS A 468 -26.06 7.97 24.44
CA LYS A 468 -27.48 7.90 24.01
C LYS A 468 -27.88 9.03 23.08
N GLN A 469 -27.15 10.15 23.10
CA GLN A 469 -27.48 11.38 22.38
C GLN A 469 -26.61 11.57 21.13
N VAL A 470 -25.43 10.96 21.09
CA VAL A 470 -24.48 11.06 19.98
C VAL A 470 -24.96 10.31 18.75
N GLN A 471 -24.94 11.00 17.60
CA GLN A 471 -25.13 10.39 16.27
C GLN A 471 -23.80 10.16 15.52
N SER A 472 -22.73 10.89 15.90
CA SER A 472 -21.41 10.74 15.28
C SER A 472 -20.75 9.43 15.72
N GLN A 473 -20.29 8.63 14.74
CA GLN A 473 -19.64 7.35 15.02
C GLN A 473 -18.26 7.52 15.65
N GLU A 474 -17.51 8.54 15.23
CA GLU A 474 -16.20 8.87 15.77
C GLU A 474 -16.27 9.19 17.27
N ILE A 475 -17.26 10.00 17.66
CA ILE A 475 -17.51 10.33 19.06
C ILE A 475 -17.98 9.11 19.84
N LEU A 476 -18.84 8.27 19.26
CA LEU A 476 -19.26 7.03 19.92
C LEU A 476 -18.07 6.09 20.17
N PHE A 477 -17.12 6.04 19.23
CA PHE A 477 -15.90 5.27 19.37
C PHE A 477 -15.09 5.79 20.57
N HIS A 478 -14.76 7.08 20.58
CA HIS A 478 -14.07 7.75 21.69
C HIS A 478 -14.75 7.53 23.06
N LEU A 479 -16.07 7.68 23.13
CA LEU A 479 -16.83 7.47 24.37
C LEU A 479 -16.77 6.01 24.85
N ASN A 480 -16.70 5.02 23.95
CA ASN A 480 -16.48 3.62 24.33
C ASN A 480 -15.09 3.42 24.92
N GLU A 481 -14.10 4.15 24.45
CA GLU A 481 -12.73 4.12 24.99
C GLU A 481 -12.67 4.74 26.37
N LEU A 482 -13.25 5.91 26.58
CA LEU A 482 -13.33 6.53 27.90
C LEU A 482 -14.06 5.61 28.91
N GLU A 483 -15.14 4.96 28.50
CA GLU A 483 -15.84 3.98 29.35
C GLU A 483 -14.96 2.76 29.69
N MET A 484 -14.10 2.33 28.76
CA MET A 484 -13.13 1.26 29.02
C MET A 484 -12.03 1.75 29.97
N LEU A 485 -11.48 2.94 29.75
CA LEU A 485 -10.39 3.52 30.54
C LEU A 485 -10.79 3.70 32.00
N ILE A 486 -11.99 4.21 32.27
CA ILE A 486 -12.51 4.41 33.63
C ILE A 486 -12.50 3.12 34.45
N LYS A 487 -12.74 1.96 33.83
CA LYS A 487 -12.74 0.67 34.53
C LYS A 487 -11.37 0.27 35.09
N HIS A 488 -10.29 0.95 34.69
CA HIS A 488 -8.97 0.75 35.29
C HIS A 488 -8.74 1.59 36.56
N PHE A 489 -9.61 2.58 36.82
CA PHE A 489 -9.51 3.50 37.95
C PHE A 489 -10.65 3.35 38.97
N LEU A 490 -11.75 2.69 38.57
CA LEU A 490 -12.77 2.15 39.47
C LEU A 490 -12.32 0.80 40.02
#